data_AF-A0A7J2Y9Q6-F1
#
_entry.id   AF-A0A7J2Y9Q6-F1
#
_cell.length_a   1.000
_cell.length_b   1.000
_cell.length_c   1.000
_cell.angle_alpha   90.00
_cell.angle_beta   90.00
_cell.angle_gamma   90.00
#
_symmetry.space_group_name_H-M   'P 1'
#
loop_
_entity.id
_entity.type
_entity.pdbx_description
1 polymer ?
#
loop_
_entity_poly.entity_id
_entity_poly.type
_entity_poly.pdbx_seq_one_letter_code
_entity_poly.pdbx_strand_id
1 'polypeptide(L)'
;MQKLDDKLECLLDRFEKEVEPYDKLSAVGLIITPIAVVSTIVFGWLLAPLPHDAMLRSIVSGERLYWIIGSILAIVAATKLLILYADRKKHQISNSKYKPLTGGMCMCDLSQLRYHVRRLDKSRHEGERIKHVRMVTYYKQRLGLH
;
A
#
# COMPACT_ATOMS: atom_id res chain seq x y z
N MET A 1 19.11 5.60 21.74
CA MET A 1 17.66 5.71 21.45
C MET A 1 16.98 5.90 22.79
N GLN A 2 16.28 7.02 23.02
CA GLN A 2 15.35 7.07 24.15
C GLN A 2 14.38 5.90 23.95
N LYS A 3 14.37 4.98 24.91
CA LYS A 3 13.47 3.84 24.94
C LYS A 3 12.07 4.41 24.79
N LEU A 4 11.33 3.99 23.75
CA LEU A 4 9.91 4.29 23.67
C LEU A 4 9.32 3.77 25.00
N ASP A 5 8.58 4.60 25.75
CA ASP A 5 8.00 4.19 27.03
C ASP A 5 7.39 2.78 26.88
N ASP A 6 7.68 1.85 27.78
CA ASP A 6 7.26 0.44 27.66
C ASP A 6 5.72 0.36 27.46
N LYS A 7 4.97 1.34 28.00
CA LYS A 7 3.53 1.51 27.75
C LYS A 7 3.20 1.88 26.30
N LEU A 8 3.97 2.79 25.71
CA LEU A 8 3.80 3.23 24.32
C LEU A 8 4.17 2.13 23.33
N GLU A 9 5.19 1.33 23.63
CA GLU A 9 5.54 0.16 22.83
C GLU A 9 4.43 -0.91 22.86
N CYS A 10 3.84 -1.18 24.03
CA CYS A 10 2.70 -2.09 24.15
C CYS A 10 1.47 -1.60 23.34
N LEU A 11 1.19 -0.29 23.36
CA LEU A 11 0.12 0.30 22.57
C LEU A 11 0.39 0.21 21.06
N LEU A 12 1.65 0.39 20.65
CA LEU A 12 2.06 0.28 19.26
C LEU A 12 1.93 -1.16 18.76
N ASP A 13 2.33 -2.15 19.56
CA ASP A 13 2.15 -3.58 19.24
C ASP A 13 0.67 -3.94 19.06
N ARG A 14 -0.21 -3.40 19.92
CA ARG A 14 -1.65 -3.63 19.81
C ARG A 14 -2.24 -2.96 18.57
N PHE A 15 -1.82 -1.73 18.29
CA PHE A 15 -2.21 -1.02 17.08
C PHE A 15 -1.78 -1.80 15.83
N GLU A 16 -0.52 -2.24 15.75
CA GLU A 16 0.02 -3.01 14.62
C GLU A 16 -0.78 -4.29 14.37
N LYS A 17 -1.17 -5.02 15.43
CA LYS A 17 -2.04 -6.20 15.32
C LYS A 17 -3.46 -5.85 14.85
N GLU A 18 -4.04 -4.76 15.33
CA GLU A 18 -5.39 -4.34 14.93
C GLU A 18 -5.45 -3.84 13.48
N VAL A 19 -4.36 -3.26 12.97
CA VAL A 19 -4.29 -2.78 11.59
C VAL A 19 -3.78 -3.82 10.58
N GLU A 20 -3.20 -4.92 11.04
CA GLU A 20 -2.70 -6.02 10.22
C GLU A 20 -3.65 -6.48 9.09
N PRO A 21 -4.97 -6.68 9.31
CA PRO A 21 -5.86 -7.09 8.22
C PRO A 21 -5.97 -6.01 7.13
N TYR A 22 -5.90 -4.74 7.48
CA TYR A 22 -5.93 -3.64 6.51
C TYR A 22 -4.60 -3.51 5.75
N ASP A 23 -3.48 -3.80 6.42
CA ASP A 23 -2.18 -3.91 5.76
C ASP A 23 -2.13 -5.06 4.76
N LYS A 24 -2.71 -6.21 5.11
CA LYS A 24 -2.87 -7.34 4.18
C LYS A 24 -3.76 -6.96 3.00
N LEU A 25 -4.90 -6.29 3.23
CA LEU A 25 -5.78 -5.83 2.17
C LEU A 25 -5.07 -4.86 1.20
N SER A 26 -4.32 -3.90 1.73
CA SER A 26 -3.54 -2.95 0.93
C SER A 26 -2.45 -3.67 0.11
N ALA A 27 -1.72 -4.61 0.72
CA ALA A 27 -0.70 -5.41 0.05
C ALA A 27 -1.30 -6.30 -1.07
N VAL A 28 -2.44 -6.94 -0.79
CA VAL A 28 -3.18 -7.76 -1.77
C VAL A 28 -3.64 -6.90 -2.94
N GLY A 29 -4.18 -5.71 -2.69
CA GLY A 29 -4.57 -4.77 -3.75
C GLY A 29 -3.40 -4.39 -4.66
N LEU A 30 -2.21 -4.16 -4.07
CA LEU A 30 -1.00 -3.79 -4.79
C LEU A 30 -0.48 -4.93 -5.68
N ILE A 31 -0.61 -6.18 -5.25
CA ILE A 31 -0.22 -7.37 -6.04
C ILE A 31 -1.26 -7.76 -7.08
N ILE A 32 -2.55 -7.69 -6.74
CA ILE A 32 -3.64 -8.07 -7.65
C ILE A 32 -3.73 -7.12 -8.84
N THR A 33 -3.43 -5.83 -8.67
CA THR A 33 -3.53 -4.84 -9.76
C THR A 33 -2.75 -5.26 -11.02
N PRO A 34 -1.43 -5.52 -10.97
CA PRO A 34 -0.68 -5.93 -12.17
C PRO A 34 -1.15 -7.29 -12.70
N ILE A 35 -1.49 -8.24 -11.84
CA ILE A 35 -1.99 -9.57 -12.26
C ILE A 35 -3.31 -9.43 -13.03
N ALA A 36 -4.24 -8.62 -12.53
CA ALA A 36 -5.52 -8.38 -13.15
C ALA A 36 -5.38 -7.63 -14.48
N VAL A 37 -4.47 -6.66 -14.57
CA VAL A 37 -4.17 -5.97 -15.83
C VAL A 37 -3.63 -6.94 -16.89
N VAL A 38 -2.61 -7.74 -16.53
CA VAL A 38 -2.06 -8.75 -17.45
C VAL A 38 -3.12 -9.77 -17.86
N SER A 39 -3.91 -10.25 -16.90
CA SER A 39 -4.99 -11.20 -17.18
C SER A 39 -6.04 -10.60 -18.11
N THR A 40 -6.42 -9.33 -17.93
CA THR A 40 -7.38 -8.63 -18.80
C THR A 40 -6.86 -8.56 -20.24
N ILE A 41 -5.57 -8.28 -20.42
CA ILE A 41 -4.94 -8.26 -21.75
C ILE A 41 -4.95 -9.68 -22.34
N VAL A 42 -4.48 -10.69 -21.60
CA VAL A 42 -4.41 -12.08 -22.09
C VAL A 42 -5.79 -12.62 -22.43
N PHE A 43 -6.78 -12.47 -21.55
CA PHE A 43 -8.16 -12.92 -21.80
C PHE A 43 -8.82 -12.15 -22.94
N GLY A 44 -8.58 -10.84 -23.05
CA GLY A 44 -9.05 -10.04 -24.18
C GLY A 44 -8.51 -10.52 -25.52
N TRP A 45 -7.33 -11.14 -25.52
CA TRP A 45 -6.72 -11.74 -26.71
C TRP A 45 -7.19 -13.20 -26.94
N LEU A 46 -7.36 -13.99 -25.87
CA LEU A 46 -7.65 -15.43 -25.95
C LEU A 46 -9.13 -15.75 -26.23
N LEU A 47 -10.06 -14.91 -25.76
CA LEU A 47 -11.50 -15.13 -25.91
C LEU A 47 -12.06 -14.64 -27.26
N ALA A 48 -11.21 -14.19 -28.19
CA ALA A 48 -11.64 -13.79 -29.52
C ALA A 48 -11.83 -15.05 -30.41
N PRO A 49 -13.06 -15.43 -30.80
CA PRO A 49 -13.27 -16.58 -31.66
C PRO A 49 -13.08 -16.15 -33.11
N LEU A 50 -11.85 -15.99 -33.61
CA LEU A 50 -11.66 -15.58 -35.01
C LEU A 50 -10.41 -16.20 -35.68
N PRO A 51 -10.54 -16.65 -36.95
CA PRO A 51 -9.44 -17.18 -37.78
C PRO A 51 -8.35 -16.11 -37.94
N HIS A 52 -7.10 -16.56 -38.13
CA HIS A 52 -5.87 -15.75 -38.04
C HIS A 52 -5.91 -14.37 -38.73
N ASP A 53 -6.67 -14.19 -39.81
CA ASP A 53 -6.80 -12.91 -40.56
C ASP A 53 -7.75 -11.87 -39.95
N ALA A 54 -8.69 -12.27 -39.08
CA ALA A 54 -9.66 -11.36 -38.46
C ALA A 54 -9.21 -10.85 -37.07
N MET A 55 -8.13 -11.42 -36.53
CA MET A 55 -7.51 -10.98 -35.27
C MET A 55 -6.97 -9.54 -35.39
N LEU A 56 -6.26 -9.23 -36.49
CA LEU A 56 -5.77 -7.89 -36.81
C LEU A 56 -6.90 -6.89 -37.09
N ARG A 57 -7.97 -7.30 -37.78
CA ARG A 57 -9.12 -6.41 -38.07
C ARG A 57 -9.95 -6.09 -36.82
N SER A 58 -10.03 -6.99 -35.84
CA SER A 58 -10.75 -6.72 -34.59
C SER A 58 -9.99 -5.78 -33.64
N ILE A 59 -8.66 -5.68 -33.78
CA ILE A 59 -7.86 -4.64 -33.09
C ILE A 59 -8.21 -3.26 -33.68
N VAL A 60 -8.53 -3.21 -34.98
CA VAL A 60 -8.90 -1.98 -35.71
C VAL A 60 -10.34 -1.53 -35.41
N SER A 61 -11.23 -2.41 -34.93
CA SER A 61 -12.66 -2.09 -34.75
C SER A 61 -12.99 -1.20 -33.55
N GLY A 62 -11.99 -0.71 -32.79
CA GLY A 62 -12.14 0.28 -31.72
C GLY A 62 -12.79 -0.25 -30.44
N GLU A 63 -13.92 -0.93 -30.54
CA GLU A 63 -14.75 -1.39 -29.41
C GLU A 63 -13.98 -2.29 -28.42
N ARG A 64 -13.16 -3.22 -28.92
CA ARG A 64 -12.35 -4.11 -28.08
C ARG A 64 -11.25 -3.36 -27.34
N LEU A 65 -10.63 -2.39 -28.01
CA LEU A 65 -9.62 -1.53 -27.39
C LEU A 65 -10.24 -0.69 -26.26
N TYR A 66 -11.43 -0.12 -26.48
CA TYR A 66 -12.17 0.60 -25.44
C TYR A 66 -12.53 -0.31 -24.26
N TRP A 67 -12.91 -1.56 -24.51
CA TRP A 67 -13.26 -2.51 -23.44
C TRP A 67 -12.04 -2.91 -22.59
N ILE A 68 -10.89 -3.16 -23.23
CA ILE A 68 -9.62 -3.47 -22.54
C ILE A 68 -9.17 -2.26 -21.72
N ILE A 69 -9.13 -1.07 -22.32
CA ILE A 69 -8.72 0.17 -21.62
C ILE A 69 -9.69 0.46 -20.47
N GLY A 70 -10.99 0.36 -20.70
CA GLY A 70 -12.03 0.58 -19.68
C GLY A 70 -11.89 -0.40 -18.51
N SER A 71 -11.61 -1.67 -18.79
CA SER A 71 -11.40 -2.70 -17.76
C SER A 71 -10.14 -2.43 -16.94
N ILE A 72 -9.03 -2.04 -17.58
CA ILE A 72 -7.79 -1.67 -16.88
C ILE A 72 -8.03 -0.46 -15.97
N LEU A 73 -8.70 0.59 -16.47
CA LEU A 73 -9.03 1.76 -15.67
C LEU A 73 -9.93 1.40 -14.48
N ALA A 74 -10.94 0.55 -14.68
CA ALA A 74 -11.82 0.09 -13.63
C ALA A 74 -11.07 -0.71 -12.56
N ILE A 75 -10.17 -1.61 -12.96
CA ILE A 75 -9.31 -2.38 -12.04
C ILE A 75 -8.43 -1.45 -11.21
N VAL A 76 -7.74 -0.50 -11.85
CA VAL A 76 -6.88 0.45 -11.16
C VAL A 76 -7.68 1.34 -10.20
N ALA A 77 -8.85 1.82 -10.62
CA ALA A 77 -9.72 2.63 -9.76
C ALA A 77 -10.20 1.82 -8.55
N ALA A 78 -10.67 0.59 -8.76
CA ALA A 78 -11.15 -0.28 -7.69
C ALA A 78 -10.04 -0.62 -6.67
N THR A 79 -8.84 -0.97 -7.14
CA THR A 79 -7.74 -1.30 -6.24
C THR A 79 -7.23 -0.07 -5.49
N LYS A 80 -7.20 1.10 -6.13
CA LYS A 80 -6.90 2.37 -5.45
C LYS A 80 -7.92 2.71 -4.37
N LEU A 81 -9.21 2.53 -4.65
CA LEU A 81 -10.27 2.75 -3.66
C LEU A 81 -10.12 1.81 -2.46
N LEU A 82 -9.77 0.54 -2.69
CA LEU A 82 -9.53 -0.43 -1.64
C LEU A 82 -8.33 -0.05 -0.76
N ILE A 83 -7.22 0.39 -1.36
CA ILE A 83 -6.04 0.88 -0.64
C ILE A 83 -6.40 2.13 0.20
N LEU A 84 -7.10 3.10 -0.39
CA LEU A 84 -7.53 4.31 0.31
C LEU A 84 -8.48 4.00 1.46
N TYR A 85 -9.36 3.01 1.30
CA TYR A 85 -10.24 2.54 2.37
C TYR A 85 -9.43 1.97 3.54
N ALA A 86 -8.46 1.09 3.23
CA ALA A 86 -7.58 0.51 4.25
C ALA A 86 -6.83 1.61 5.00
N ASP A 87 -6.19 2.54 4.29
CA ASP A 87 -5.46 3.65 4.90
C ASP A 87 -6.36 4.54 5.78
N ARG A 88 -7.57 4.86 5.31
CA ARG A 88 -8.55 5.61 6.11
C ARG A 88 -8.93 4.88 7.38
N LYS A 89 -9.14 3.56 7.32
CA LYS A 89 -9.48 2.75 8.50
C LYS A 89 -8.33 2.71 9.50
N LYS A 90 -7.09 2.54 9.05
CA LYS A 90 -5.90 2.62 9.91
C LYS A 90 -5.82 3.98 10.61
N HIS A 91 -6.01 5.07 9.87
CA HIS A 91 -5.96 6.41 10.44
C HIS A 91 -7.12 6.68 11.41
N GLN A 92 -8.32 6.19 11.10
CA GLN A 92 -9.48 6.27 11.98
C GLN A 92 -9.21 5.54 13.30
N ILE A 93 -8.65 4.33 13.27
CA ILE A 93 -8.29 3.56 14.47
C ILE A 93 -7.23 4.32 15.28
N SER A 94 -6.17 4.80 14.63
CA SER A 94 -5.14 5.61 15.27
C SER A 94 -5.74 6.82 15.99
N ASN A 95 -6.57 7.61 15.31
CA ASN A 95 -7.11 8.86 15.87
C ASN A 95 -8.18 8.65 16.94
N SER A 96 -9.07 7.68 16.75
CA SER A 96 -10.20 7.46 17.67
C SER A 96 -9.79 6.72 18.93
N LYS A 97 -8.89 5.74 18.82
CA LYS A 97 -8.58 4.81 19.91
C LYS A 97 -7.24 5.08 20.59
N TYR A 98 -6.21 5.43 19.83
CA TYR A 98 -4.83 5.47 20.33
C TYR A 98 -4.31 6.89 20.60
N LYS A 99 -4.60 7.85 19.71
CA LYS A 99 -4.20 9.26 19.86
C LYS A 99 -4.54 9.87 21.23
N PRO A 100 -5.73 9.65 21.84
CA PRO A 100 -6.00 10.17 23.19
C PRO A 100 -5.17 9.50 24.28
N LEU A 101 -4.73 8.25 24.08
CA LEU A 101 -3.94 7.50 25.05
C LEU A 101 -2.45 7.84 25.01
N THR A 102 -1.98 8.42 23.91
CA THR A 102 -0.55 8.68 23.64
C THR A 102 -0.17 10.14 23.67
N GLY A 103 -1.03 10.99 24.24
CA GLY A 103 -0.78 12.43 24.33
C GLY A 103 -0.79 13.15 22.98
N GLY A 104 -1.52 12.62 21.99
CA GLY A 104 -1.70 13.27 20.68
C GLY A 104 -0.85 12.68 19.54
N MET A 105 0.00 11.69 19.80
CA MET A 105 0.83 11.06 18.77
C MET A 105 0.02 10.13 17.83
N CYS A 106 0.29 10.23 16.53
CA CYS A 106 -0.29 9.36 15.52
C CYS A 106 0.41 7.98 15.53
N MET A 107 -0.35 6.91 15.75
CA MET A 107 0.18 5.54 15.73
C MET A 107 0.66 5.10 14.35
N CYS A 108 0.06 5.61 13.28
CA CYS A 108 0.54 5.35 11.93
C CYS A 108 1.97 5.85 11.75
N ASP A 109 2.29 7.07 12.23
CA ASP A 109 3.62 7.66 12.11
C ASP A 109 4.64 6.91 12.98
N LEU A 110 4.24 6.46 14.18
CA LEU A 110 5.08 5.61 15.05
C LEU A 110 5.37 4.24 14.43
N SER A 111 4.37 3.60 13.81
CA SER A 111 4.56 2.31 13.12
C SER A 111 5.53 2.45 11.93
N GLN A 112 5.43 3.55 11.18
CA GLN A 112 6.34 3.86 10.07
C GLN A 112 7.77 4.12 10.56
N LEU A 113 7.92 4.88 11.64
CA LEU A 113 9.22 5.08 12.28
C LEU A 113 9.85 3.74 12.69
N ARG A 114 9.10 2.88 13.39
CA ARG A 114 9.57 1.55 13.83
C ARG A 114 9.97 0.68 12.64
N TYR A 115 9.18 0.70 11.56
CA TYR A 115 9.49 0.00 10.33
C TYR A 115 10.81 0.47 9.72
N HIS A 116 11.00 1.79 9.58
CA HIS A 116 12.21 2.35 8.97
C HIS A 116 13.45 2.17 9.84
N VAL A 117 13.33 2.21 11.17
CA VAL A 117 14.43 1.88 12.10
C VAL A 117 14.84 0.42 11.94
N ARG A 118 13.89 -0.52 12.02
CA ARG A 118 14.16 -1.96 11.85
C ARG A 118 14.79 -2.28 10.49
N ARG A 119 14.36 -1.59 9.43
CA ARG A 119 14.94 -1.75 8.09
C ARG A 119 16.33 -1.13 7.98
N LEU A 120 16.57 0.01 8.62
CA LEU A 120 17.88 0.64 8.68
C LEU A 120 18.90 -0.31 9.32
N ASP A 121 18.55 -0.94 10.45
CA ASP A 121 19.42 -1.88 11.16
C ASP A 121 19.75 -3.13 10.32
N LYS A 122 18.83 -3.56 9.46
CA LYS A 122 19.00 -4.73 8.58
C LYS A 122 19.65 -4.41 7.24
N SER A 123 19.66 -3.15 6.82
CA SER A 123 20.13 -2.75 5.49
C SER A 123 21.64 -2.83 5.36
N ARG A 124 22.11 -3.61 4.39
CA ARG A 124 23.55 -3.77 4.08
C ARG A 124 24.04 -2.79 3.01
N HIS A 125 23.14 -2.32 2.16
CA HIS A 125 23.46 -1.42 1.05
C HIS A 125 23.32 0.05 1.44
N GLU A 126 24.29 0.86 1.02
CA GLU A 126 24.38 2.28 1.37
C GLU A 126 23.20 3.10 0.81
N GLY A 127 22.77 2.84 -0.43
CA GLY A 127 21.61 3.50 -1.02
C GLY A 127 20.30 3.22 -0.28
N GLU A 128 20.09 1.99 0.20
CA GLU A 128 18.95 1.62 1.03
C GLU A 128 19.05 2.32 2.41
N ARG A 129 20.24 2.32 3.03
CA ARG A 129 20.49 3.02 4.30
C ARG A 129 20.13 4.51 4.22
N ILE A 130 20.58 5.23 3.19
CA ILE A 130 20.30 6.67 3.05
C ILE A 130 18.80 6.94 3.02
N LYS A 131 18.04 6.12 2.29
CA LYS A 131 16.57 6.22 2.25
C LYS A 131 15.97 6.02 3.65
N HIS A 132 16.39 4.99 4.37
CA HIS A 132 15.85 4.70 5.71
C HIS A 132 16.26 5.75 6.74
N VAL A 133 17.50 6.26 6.70
CA VAL A 133 17.94 7.39 7.55
C VAL A 133 17.06 8.61 7.33
N ARG A 134 16.83 9.00 6.06
CA ARG A 134 15.97 10.14 5.74
C ARG A 134 14.57 9.98 6.31
N MET A 135 13.97 8.79 6.17
CA MET A 135 12.63 8.51 6.69
C MET A 135 12.59 8.49 8.21
N VAL A 136 13.60 7.91 8.87
CA VAL A 136 13.73 7.93 10.33
C VAL A 136 13.81 9.38 10.84
N THR A 137 14.66 10.21 10.23
CA THR A 137 14.79 11.63 10.60
C THR A 137 13.47 12.37 10.41
N TYR A 138 12.81 12.16 9.27
CA TYR A 138 11.51 12.78 8.99
C TYR A 138 10.46 12.44 10.06
N TYR A 139 10.30 11.15 10.39
CA TYR A 139 9.30 10.73 11.37
C TYR A 139 9.65 11.15 12.80
N LYS A 140 10.94 11.17 13.16
CA LYS A 140 11.39 11.72 14.45
C LYS A 140 11.03 13.19 14.61
N GLN A 141 11.34 14.01 13.60
CA GLN A 141 10.98 15.44 13.59
C GLN A 141 9.46 15.63 13.70
N ARG A 142 8.69 14.88 12.91
CA ARG A 142 7.23 14.96 12.91
C ARG A 142 6.59 14.55 14.24
N LEU A 143 7.20 13.62 14.96
CA LEU A 143 6.74 13.13 16.27
C LEU A 143 7.33 13.94 17.45
N GLY A 144 8.21 14.93 17.20
CA GLY A 144 8.88 15.68 18.26
C GLY A 144 9.89 14.86 19.06
N LEU A 145 10.35 13.72 18.53
CA LEU A 145 11.34 12.84 19.13
C LEU A 145 12.74 13.29 18.68
N HIS A 146 13.25 14.36 19.29
CA HIS A 146 14.59 14.88 19.04
C HIS A 146 15.62 14.27 19.98
#